data_AF-A0A0K8UDG8-F1
#
_entry.id   AF-A0A0K8UDG8-F1
#
_cell.length_a   1.000
_cell.length_b   1.000
_cell.length_c   1.000
_cell.angle_alpha   90.00
_cell.angle_beta   90.00
_cell.angle_gamma   90.00
#
_symmetry.space_group_name_H-M   'P 1'
#
loop_
_entity.id
_entity.type
_entity.pdbx_description
1 polymer ?
#
loop_
_entity_poly.entity_id
_entity_poly.type
_entity_poly.pdbx_seq_one_letter_code
_entity_poly.pdbx_strand_id
1 'polypeptide(L)'
;MNLFIKSQMRRFITLIDTLYDNRVRVVISAETPLDRLFDITDKPTGLADSERTLMDDLNIKHGSNEAAANYFTGDEEAFAFDRTISRLFEMQKKEYWEQWAKHR
;
A
#
# COMPACT_ATOMS: atom_id res chain seq x y z
N MET A 1 1.91 14.96 0.69
CA MET A 1 0.97 14.03 0.03
C MET A 1 -0.49 14.26 0.43
N ASN A 2 -1.37 14.59 -0.53
CA ASN A 2 -2.81 14.80 -0.32
C ASN A 2 -3.49 13.52 0.22
N LEU A 3 -4.38 13.61 1.21
CA LEU A 3 -5.07 12.46 1.84
C LEU A 3 -5.73 11.52 0.83
N PHE A 4 -6.21 12.06 -0.30
CA PHE A 4 -6.79 11.27 -1.39
C PHE A 4 -5.79 10.30 -2.03
N ILE A 5 -4.52 10.67 -2.17
CA ILE A 5 -3.49 9.81 -2.77
C ILE A 5 -3.16 8.66 -1.81
N LYS A 6 -3.04 8.92 -0.50
CA LYS A 6 -2.87 7.85 0.51
C LYS A 6 -4.04 6.85 0.47
N SER A 7 -5.28 7.34 0.32
CA SER A 7 -6.48 6.48 0.19
C SER A 7 -6.51 5.65 -1.10
N GLN A 8 -6.14 6.23 -2.25
CA GLN A 8 -6.08 5.52 -3.53
C GLN A 8 -5.01 4.43 -3.52
N MET A 9 -3.84 4.76 -2.96
CA MET A 9 -2.71 3.86 -2.83
C MET A 9 -3.02 2.65 -1.95
N ARG A 10 -3.66 2.85 -0.79
CA ARG A 10 -4.13 1.74 0.06
C ARG A 10 -5.10 0.82 -0.70
N ARG A 11 -6.07 1.39 -1.42
CA ARG A 11 -7.00 0.60 -2.23
C ARG A 11 -6.29 -0.19 -3.33
N PHE A 12 -5.26 0.39 -3.95
CA PHE A 12 -4.44 -0.29 -4.94
C PHE A 12 -3.67 -1.47 -4.32
N ILE A 13 -3.01 -1.27 -3.18
CA ILE A 13 -2.33 -2.37 -2.45
C ILE A 13 -3.31 -3.50 -2.14
N THR A 14 -4.46 -3.18 -1.52
CA THR A 14 -5.45 -4.20 -1.15
C THR A 14 -5.97 -4.96 -2.37
N LEU A 15 -6.16 -4.29 -3.50
CA LEU A 15 -6.56 -4.92 -4.76
C LEU A 15 -5.49 -5.92 -5.23
N ILE A 16 -4.23 -5.51 -5.30
CA ILE A 16 -3.13 -6.39 -5.74
C ILE A 16 -2.97 -7.57 -4.79
N ASP A 17 -3.06 -7.35 -3.48
CA ASP A 17 -2.98 -8.40 -2.46
C ASP A 17 -4.10 -9.44 -2.68
N THR A 18 -5.33 -8.97 -2.86
CA THR A 18 -6.49 -9.85 -3.09
C THR A 18 -6.33 -10.66 -4.38
N LEU A 19 -5.88 -10.03 -5.48
CA LEU A 19 -5.67 -10.72 -6.75
C LEU A 19 -4.54 -11.74 -6.66
N TYR A 20 -3.44 -11.38 -5.98
CA TYR A 20 -2.30 -12.25 -5.78
C TYR A 20 -2.67 -13.49 -4.96
N ASP A 21 -3.40 -13.31 -3.85
CA ASP A 21 -3.80 -14.39 -2.94
C ASP A 21 -4.79 -15.36 -3.61
N ASN A 22 -5.66 -14.84 -4.48
CA ASN A 22 -6.58 -15.64 -5.31
C ASN A 22 -5.92 -16.16 -6.61
N ARG A 23 -4.61 -16.00 -6.76
CA ARG A 23 -3.82 -16.45 -7.93
C ARG A 23 -4.33 -15.91 -9.26
N VAL A 24 -4.99 -14.74 -9.28
CA VAL A 24 -5.62 -14.18 -10.48
C VAL A 24 -4.56 -13.67 -11.46
N ARG A 25 -4.72 -14.01 -12.75
CA ARG A 25 -3.91 -13.41 -13.82
C ARG A 25 -4.36 -12.00 -14.11
N VAL A 26 -3.40 -11.07 -14.14
CA VAL A 26 -3.63 -9.65 -14.42
C VAL A 26 -2.81 -9.23 -15.64
N VAL A 27 -3.34 -8.28 -16.39
CA VAL A 27 -2.62 -7.56 -17.44
C VAL A 27 -2.80 -6.08 -17.11
N ILE A 28 -1.70 -5.40 -16.81
CA ILE A 28 -1.68 -4.02 -16.33
C ILE A 28 -0.68 -3.23 -17.18
N SER A 29 -1.02 -2.00 -17.51
CA SER A 29 -0.12 -1.03 -18.13
C SER A 29 0.06 0.16 -17.20
N ALA A 30 1.26 0.71 -17.15
CA ALA A 30 1.59 1.90 -16.37
C ALA A 30 2.47 2.85 -17.19
N GLU A 31 2.39 4.14 -16.89
CA GLU A 31 3.25 5.17 -17.52
C GLU A 31 4.72 5.03 -17.10
N THR A 32 4.96 4.52 -15.88
CA THR A 32 6.29 4.32 -15.32
C THR A 32 6.58 2.83 -15.04
N PRO A 33 7.86 2.43 -15.01
CA PRO A 33 8.28 1.11 -14.53
C PRO A 33 7.86 0.85 -13.07
N LEU A 34 7.71 -0.44 -12.71
CA LEU A 34 7.22 -0.88 -11.40
C LEU A 34 8.05 -0.37 -10.22
N ASP A 35 9.37 -0.34 -10.36
CA ASP A 35 10.32 0.18 -9.37
C ASP A 35 10.13 1.68 -9.08
N ARG A 36 9.41 2.39 -9.96
CA ARG A 36 9.08 3.82 -9.83
C ARG A 36 7.58 4.08 -9.73
N LEU A 37 6.77 3.04 -9.53
CA LEU A 37 5.32 3.18 -9.43
C LEU A 37 4.92 3.92 -8.13
N PHE A 38 5.76 3.80 -7.10
CA PHE A 38 5.61 4.47 -5.82
C PHE A 38 6.83 5.35 -5.56
N ASP A 39 6.89 6.52 -6.18
CA ASP A 39 7.95 7.48 -5.88
C ASP A 39 7.65 8.14 -4.52
N ILE A 40 8.17 7.56 -3.44
CA ILE A 40 8.06 8.08 -2.07
C ILE A 40 9.09 9.22 -1.87
N THR A 41 9.23 10.11 -2.84
CA THR A 41 10.06 11.32 -2.71
C THR A 41 9.41 12.34 -1.79
N ASP A 42 8.13 12.19 -1.51
CA ASP A 42 7.38 13.00 -0.57
C ASP A 42 7.42 12.35 0.83
N LYS A 43 8.63 12.05 1.35
CA LYS A 43 8.83 11.69 2.76
C LYS A 43 8.22 12.82 3.60
N PRO A 44 7.07 12.64 4.27
CA PRO A 44 6.63 13.62 5.23
C PRO A 44 7.58 13.45 6.41
N THR A 45 8.59 14.31 6.49
CA THR A 45 9.37 14.49 7.71
C THR A 45 8.39 15.01 8.76
N GLY A 46 7.77 14.10 9.51
CA GLY A 46 6.79 14.40 10.55
C GLY A 46 5.34 14.29 10.09
N LEU A 47 4.46 13.92 11.03
CA LEU A 47 3.00 13.99 10.86
C LEU A 47 2.65 15.34 10.23
N ALA A 48 1.97 15.32 9.09
CA ALA A 48 1.54 16.54 8.43
C ALA A 48 0.70 17.37 9.42
N ASP A 49 0.84 18.70 9.41
CA ASP A 49 0.11 19.57 10.35
C ASP A 49 -1.41 19.33 10.33
N SER A 50 -1.94 18.92 9.16
CA SER A 50 -3.33 18.51 8.98
C SER A 50 -3.70 17.20 9.72
N GLU A 51 -2.79 16.25 9.88
CA GLU A 51 -2.98 15.06 10.72
C GLU A 51 -2.96 15.42 12.22
N ARG A 52 -2.16 16.41 12.63
CA ARG A 52 -2.14 16.91 14.02
C ARG A 52 -3.44 17.61 14.41
N THR A 53 -3.96 18.49 13.54
CA THR A 53 -5.24 19.18 13.80
C THR A 53 -6.41 18.21 13.96
N LEU A 54 -6.43 17.14 13.17
CA LEU A 54 -7.49 16.12 13.25
C LEU A 54 -7.41 15.29 14.55
N MET A 55 -6.22 15.04 15.08
CA MET A 55 -6.07 14.35 16.37
C MET A 55 -6.57 15.20 17.55
N ASP A 56 -6.38 16.52 17.49
CA ASP A 56 -6.90 17.47 18.48
C ASP A 56 -8.43 17.56 18.41
N ASP A 57 -9.01 17.65 17.21
CA ASP A 57 -10.47 17.77 17.01
C ASP A 57 -11.23 16.50 17.41
N LEU A 58 -10.60 15.31 17.29
CA LEU A 58 -11.20 14.02 17.66
C LEU A 58 -11.06 13.68 19.15
N ASN A 59 -10.43 14.53 19.96
CA ASN A 59 -10.20 14.35 21.40
C ASN A 59 -9.66 12.95 21.74
N ILE A 60 -8.70 12.45 20.95
CA ILE A 60 -8.02 11.18 21.23
C ILE A 60 -7.12 11.40 22.45
N LYS A 61 -7.65 11.06 23.63
CA LYS A 61 -6.90 11.16 24.88
C LYS A 61 -5.67 10.25 24.80
N HIS A 62 -4.53 10.84 25.16
CA HIS A 62 -3.17 10.30 25.06
C HIS A 62 -2.89 9.09 25.98
N GLY A 63 -3.81 8.11 26.05
CA GLY A 63 -3.75 7.00 27.00
C GLY A 63 -4.71 5.84 26.77
N SER A 64 -5.42 5.76 25.64
CA SER A 64 -6.09 4.51 25.23
C SER A 64 -5.21 3.75 24.24
N ASN A 65 -4.54 2.73 24.77
CA ASN A 65 -3.59 1.83 24.14
C ASN A 65 -3.86 1.48 22.66
N GLU A 66 -2.81 1.74 21.85
CA GLU A 66 -2.22 0.81 20.87
C GLU A 66 -2.98 0.52 19.56
N ALA A 67 -4.30 0.72 19.46
CA ALA A 67 -5.06 0.29 18.29
C ALA A 67 -5.09 1.31 17.12
N ALA A 68 -5.03 2.62 17.39
CA ALA A 68 -5.12 3.65 16.35
C ALA A 68 -3.76 4.28 15.99
N ALA A 69 -2.83 4.33 16.94
CA ALA A 69 -1.52 4.97 16.77
C ALA A 69 -0.50 4.06 16.07
N ASN A 70 -0.68 2.74 16.12
CA ASN A 70 0.14 1.79 15.37
C ASN A 70 -0.34 1.58 13.93
N TYR A 71 -1.57 1.98 13.58
CA TYR A 71 -2.13 1.81 12.24
C TYR A 71 -1.57 2.80 11.18
N PHE A 72 -0.61 3.63 11.58
CA PHE A 72 -0.11 4.73 10.75
C PHE A 72 1.36 5.06 11.02
N THR A 73 2.21 4.04 11.10
CA THR A 73 3.65 4.28 11.02
C THR A 73 4.06 4.25 9.55
N GLY A 74 4.83 5.25 9.10
CA GLY A 74 5.31 5.31 7.71
C GLY A 74 6.13 4.08 7.29
N ASP A 75 6.65 3.33 8.27
CA ASP A 75 7.40 2.08 8.06
C ASP A 75 6.49 0.93 7.61
N GLU A 76 5.25 0.84 8.11
CA GLU A 76 4.26 -0.15 7.65
C GLU A 76 3.82 0.12 6.21
N GLU A 77 3.63 1.40 5.85
CA GLU A 77 3.29 1.79 4.48
C GLU A 77 4.46 1.44 3.53
N ALA A 78 5.70 1.76 3.91
CA ALA A 78 6.90 1.41 3.13
C ALA A 78 7.00 -0.10 2.88
N PHE A 79 6.85 -0.91 3.92
CA PHE A 79 6.86 -2.36 3.80
C PHE A 79 5.70 -2.87 2.92
N ALA A 80 4.51 -2.28 3.04
CA ALA A 80 3.38 -2.63 2.19
C ALA A 80 3.68 -2.36 0.71
N PHE A 81 4.33 -1.25 0.37
CA PHE A 81 4.73 -0.94 -1.01
C PHE A 81 5.75 -1.94 -1.56
N ASP A 82 6.84 -2.19 -0.83
CA ASP A 82 7.89 -3.12 -1.27
C ASP A 82 7.33 -4.52 -1.53
N ARG A 83 6.42 -4.96 -0.66
CA ARG A 83 5.71 -6.23 -0.80
C ARG A 83 4.79 -6.23 -2.03
N THR A 84 4.04 -5.15 -2.27
CA THR A 84 3.19 -5.01 -3.47
C THR A 84 4.01 -5.03 -4.76
N ILE A 85 5.16 -4.34 -4.81
CA ILE A 85 6.06 -4.37 -5.96
C ILE A 85 6.61 -5.78 -6.19
N SER A 86 7.05 -6.45 -5.13
CA SER A 86 7.54 -7.83 -5.20
C SER A 86 6.48 -8.77 -5.78
N ARG A 87 5.23 -8.65 -5.33
CA ARG A 87 4.09 -9.42 -5.88
C ARG A 87 3.86 -9.13 -7.36
N LEU A 88 3.87 -7.87 -7.77
CA LEU A 88 3.68 -7.49 -9.17
C LEU A 88 4.80 -8.05 -10.07
N PHE A 89 6.05 -8.08 -9.60
CA PHE A 89 7.14 -8.73 -10.32
C PHE A 89 6.94 -10.25 -10.39
N GLU A 90 6.48 -10.89 -9.31
CA GLU A 90 6.20 -12.32 -9.33
C GLU A 90 5.04 -12.67 -10.27
N MET A 91 3.98 -11.86 -10.32
CA MET A 91 2.82 -12.05 -11.19
C MET A 91 3.16 -11.98 -12.69
N GLN A 92 4.32 -11.44 -13.06
CA GLN A 92 4.84 -11.44 -14.44
C GLN A 92 5.63 -12.70 -14.79
N LYS A 93 6.02 -13.49 -13.79
CA LYS A 93 6.84 -14.67 -14.01
C LYS A 93 6.03 -15.80 -14.62
N LYS A 94 6.69 -16.60 -15.46
CA LYS A 94 6.07 -17.75 -16.12
C LYS A 94 5.56 -18.77 -15.10
N GLU A 95 6.30 -18.97 -14.01
CA GLU A 95 5.96 -19.89 -12.94
C GLU A 95 4.64 -19.52 -12.27
N TYR A 96 4.39 -18.23 -12.06
CA TYR A 96 3.13 -17.74 -11.51
C TYR A 96 1.96 -18.04 -12.46
N TRP A 97 2.19 -17.86 -13.76
CA TRP A 97 1.18 -18.15 -14.78
C TRP A 97 0.88 -19.64 -14.87
N GLU A 98 1.89 -20.50 -14.78
CA GLU A 98 1.73 -21.96 -14.79
C GLU A 98 0.93 -22.45 -13.57
N GLN A 99 1.08 -21.83 -12.40
CA GLN A 99 0.25 -22.14 -11.22
C GLN A 99 -1.23 -21.83 -11.43
N TRP A 100 -1.56 -20.72 -12.09
CA TRP A 100 -2.95 -20.39 -12.42
C TRP A 100 -3.58 -21.42 -13.37
N ALA A 101 -2.82 -21.95 -14.33
CA ALA A 101 -3.35 -22.93 -15.29
C ALA A 101 -3.83 -24.23 -14.62
N LYS A 102 -3.35 -24.52 -13.41
CA LYS A 102 -3.78 -25.67 -12.60
C LYS A 102 -5.05 -25.42 -11.77
N HIS A 103 -5.48 -24.17 -11.63
CA HIS A 103 -6.67 -23.77 -10.87
C HIS A 103 -7.89 -23.50 -11.76
N ARG A 104 -7.78 -23.73 -13.07
CA ARG A 104 -8.86 -23.66 -14.06
C ARG A 104 -9.33 -25.05 -14.41
#